data_AF-A0A9D8Q325-F1
#
_entry.id   AF-A0A9D8Q325-F1
#
_cell.length_a   1.000
_cell.length_b   1.000
_cell.length_c   1.000
_cell.angle_alpha   90.00
_cell.angle_beta   90.00
_cell.angle_gamma   90.00
#
_symmetry.space_group_name_H-M   'P 1'
#
loop_
_entity.id
_entity.type
_entity.pdbx_description
1 polymer ?
#
loop_
_entity_poly.entity_id
_entity_poly.type
_entity_poly.pdbx_seq_one_letter_code
_entity_poly.pdbx_strand_id
1 'polypeptide(L)'
;MRIALPAKLLLFGLLAGCGHVPLASLPKLSKIDIKTTDLAELRAGISLPSDIRPLPGGVSLTLVAMPKDGGRHERKVVLEEVRDAVELAKLPTMAAPGRRFTLFKLSAADAARLGAFREEMFAGPQNSGNRGSLALAADKACRLGELTGKPIAMSGYLRTSETQDYVLLMRDFDLREAVRQIDPKIDLATAIPPCDEPPLAKLSGSRAAP
;
A
#
# COMPACT_ATOMS: atom_id res chain seq x y z
N MET A 1 -6.92 54.22 21.14
CA MET A 1 -7.38 53.05 21.95
C MET A 1 -8.73 52.62 21.38
N ARG A 2 -9.02 51.42 20.87
CA ARG A 2 -8.37 50.10 20.82
C ARG A 2 -8.82 49.40 19.52
N ILE A 3 -7.93 48.63 18.93
CA ILE A 3 -8.10 47.77 17.74
C ILE A 3 -8.96 46.55 18.12
N ALA A 4 -9.84 46.08 17.23
CA ALA A 4 -10.26 44.68 17.16
C ALA A 4 -10.93 44.34 15.81
N LEU A 5 -10.14 43.85 14.86
CA LEU A 5 -10.59 42.91 13.83
C LEU A 5 -10.65 41.51 14.47
N PRO A 6 -11.65 40.68 14.14
CA PRO A 6 -11.42 39.24 14.02
C PRO A 6 -11.82 38.80 12.61
N ALA A 7 -10.83 38.52 11.77
CA ALA A 7 -10.23 37.18 11.63
C ALA A 7 -11.08 36.30 10.73
N LYS A 8 -10.77 36.39 9.42
CA LYS A 8 -11.14 35.41 8.40
C LYS A 8 -10.71 34.02 8.90
N LEU A 9 -11.68 33.17 9.24
CA LEU A 9 -11.44 31.75 9.44
C LEU A 9 -11.26 31.09 8.07
N LEU A 10 -10.04 31.13 7.54
CA LEU A 10 -9.63 30.31 6.40
C LEU A 10 -9.44 28.88 6.88
N LEU A 11 -10.52 28.10 6.81
CA LEU A 11 -10.49 26.66 7.05
C LEU A 11 -10.02 25.96 5.76
N PHE A 12 -8.70 25.91 5.54
CA PHE A 12 -8.08 25.04 4.55
C PHE A 12 -7.51 23.81 5.28
N GLY A 13 -8.37 22.80 5.48
CA GLY A 13 -7.95 21.48 5.97
C GLY A 13 -7.33 20.66 4.82
N LEU A 14 -6.14 20.13 5.07
CA LEU A 14 -5.30 19.42 4.12
C LEU A 14 -6.01 18.26 3.39
N LEU A 15 -6.16 18.40 2.07
CA LEU A 15 -6.61 17.37 1.12
C LEU A 15 -5.43 16.64 0.43
N ALA A 16 -4.27 16.57 1.07
CA ALA A 16 -3.06 16.01 0.43
C ALA A 16 -3.06 14.47 0.30
N GLY A 17 -4.16 13.77 0.63
CA GLY A 17 -4.27 12.31 0.53
C GLY A 17 -5.34 11.78 -0.43
N CYS A 18 -6.33 12.59 -0.84
CA CYS A 18 -7.48 12.08 -1.59
C CYS A 18 -7.33 12.17 -3.12
N GLY A 19 -6.34 12.92 -3.62
CA GLY A 19 -6.19 13.21 -5.05
C GLY A 19 -5.76 12.01 -5.92
N HIS A 20 -5.21 10.96 -5.31
CA HIS A 20 -4.70 9.81 -6.04
C HIS A 20 -5.71 8.66 -6.14
N VAL A 21 -6.84 8.71 -5.39
CA VAL A 21 -7.89 7.69 -5.47
C VAL A 21 -8.82 8.03 -6.65
N PRO A 22 -8.90 7.20 -7.69
CA PRO A 22 -9.75 7.50 -8.83
C PRO A 22 -11.23 7.41 -8.46
N LEU A 23 -12.00 8.47 -8.73
CA LEU A 23 -13.45 8.51 -8.46
C LEU A 23 -14.21 7.39 -9.18
N ALA A 24 -13.78 7.04 -10.40
CA ALA A 24 -14.34 5.93 -11.18
C ALA A 24 -14.15 4.55 -10.53
N SER A 25 -13.21 4.41 -9.59
CA SER A 25 -12.91 3.18 -8.88
C SER A 25 -13.75 3.03 -7.61
N LEU A 26 -14.27 4.13 -7.04
CA LEU A 26 -15.03 4.12 -5.80
C LEU A 26 -16.24 3.15 -5.81
N PRO A 27 -17.07 3.06 -6.87
CA PRO A 27 -18.20 2.13 -6.88
C PRO A 27 -17.78 0.66 -6.93
N LYS A 28 -16.59 0.35 -7.46
CA LYS A 28 -16.05 -1.02 -7.43
C LYS A 28 -15.46 -1.32 -6.05
N LEU A 29 -14.73 -0.37 -5.47
CA LEU A 29 -14.12 -0.53 -4.14
C LEU A 29 -15.15 -0.62 -3.01
N SER A 30 -16.30 0.06 -3.14
CA SER A 30 -17.39 -0.01 -2.16
C SER A 30 -18.06 -1.39 -2.08
N LYS A 31 -17.80 -2.29 -3.04
CA LYS A 31 -18.30 -3.67 -3.02
C LYS A 31 -17.44 -4.61 -2.18
N ILE A 32 -16.22 -4.21 -1.85
CA ILE A 32 -15.31 -5.01 -1.04
C ILE A 32 -15.82 -4.97 0.39
N ASP A 33 -16.20 -6.14 0.92
CA ASP A 33 -16.59 -6.27 2.32
C ASP A 33 -15.59 -7.18 3.01
N ILE A 34 -14.75 -6.58 3.85
CA ILE A 34 -13.68 -7.27 4.57
C ILE A 34 -14.23 -8.43 5.41
N LYS A 35 -15.49 -8.37 5.83
CA LYS A 35 -16.13 -9.45 6.60
C LYS A 35 -16.32 -10.72 5.76
N THR A 36 -16.42 -10.60 4.44
CA THR A 36 -16.73 -11.70 3.53
C THR A 36 -15.68 -11.93 2.44
N THR A 37 -14.77 -11.00 2.19
CA THR A 37 -13.70 -11.11 1.20
C THR A 37 -12.88 -12.40 1.41
N ASP A 38 -12.71 -13.20 0.36
CA ASP A 38 -11.74 -14.29 0.37
C ASP A 38 -10.31 -13.74 0.25
N LEU A 39 -9.57 -13.81 1.35
CA LEU A 39 -8.19 -13.32 1.44
C LEU A 39 -7.22 -14.18 0.62
N ALA A 40 -7.53 -15.45 0.34
CA ALA A 40 -6.70 -16.29 -0.52
C ALA A 40 -6.79 -15.88 -2.00
N GLU A 41 -7.91 -15.30 -2.41
CA GLU A 41 -8.11 -14.76 -3.77
C GLU A 41 -7.57 -13.34 -3.94
N LEU A 42 -7.26 -12.64 -2.85
CA LEU A 42 -6.78 -11.27 -2.88
C LEU A 42 -5.47 -11.15 -3.65
N ARG A 43 -5.41 -10.19 -4.57
CA ARG A 43 -4.20 -9.83 -5.31
C ARG A 43 -3.97 -8.33 -5.29
N ALA A 44 -2.72 -7.94 -5.05
CA ALA A 44 -2.27 -6.56 -5.13
C ALA A 44 -1.38 -6.39 -6.35
N GLY A 45 -1.65 -5.38 -7.16
CA GLY A 45 -0.83 -5.01 -8.31
C GLY A 45 -0.11 -3.71 -8.05
N ILE A 46 1.20 -3.67 -8.29
CA ILE A 46 1.99 -2.43 -8.23
C ILE A 46 2.54 -2.15 -9.63
N SER A 47 2.19 -0.98 -10.18
CA SER A 47 2.73 -0.49 -11.44
C SER A 47 3.73 0.62 -11.18
N LEU A 48 4.96 0.45 -11.65
CA LEU A 48 6.06 1.41 -11.52
C LEU A 48 6.70 1.68 -12.89
N PRO A 49 7.51 2.74 -13.03
CA PRO A 49 8.41 2.88 -14.17
C PRO A 49 9.31 1.64 -14.35
N SER A 50 9.68 1.29 -15.59
CA SER A 50 10.38 0.04 -15.90
C SER A 50 11.77 -0.09 -15.27
N ASP A 51 12.39 1.03 -14.91
CA ASP A 51 13.67 1.19 -14.23
C ASP A 51 13.57 1.10 -12.69
N ILE A 52 12.36 0.92 -12.15
CA ILE A 52 12.10 0.78 -10.72
C ILE A 52 11.39 -0.56 -10.45
N ARG A 53 11.82 -1.25 -9.39
CA ARG A 53 11.22 -2.51 -8.95
C ARG A 53 10.86 -2.44 -7.47
N PRO A 54 9.72 -2.98 -7.03
CA PRO A 54 9.50 -3.22 -5.61
C PRO A 54 10.57 -4.15 -5.05
N LEU A 55 11.11 -3.84 -3.87
CA LEU A 55 12.03 -4.74 -3.19
C LEU A 55 11.28 -5.96 -2.64
N PRO A 56 11.93 -7.13 -2.53
CA PRO A 56 11.37 -8.26 -1.79
C PRO A 56 10.96 -7.83 -0.38
N GLY A 57 9.70 -8.09 -0.02
CA GLY A 57 9.12 -7.65 1.24
C GLY A 57 8.84 -6.16 1.38
N GLY A 58 8.88 -5.42 0.27
CA GLY A 58 8.55 -3.99 0.17
C GLY A 58 7.08 -3.69 -0.10
N VAL A 59 6.23 -4.71 -0.19
CA VAL A 59 4.79 -4.57 -0.36
C VAL A 59 4.09 -5.28 0.78
N SER A 60 3.13 -4.60 1.41
CA SER A 60 2.42 -5.11 2.58
C SER A 60 0.94 -4.76 2.55
N LEU A 61 0.15 -5.63 3.16
CA LEU A 61 -1.28 -5.43 3.38
C LEU A 61 -1.52 -5.31 4.88
N THR A 62 -2.31 -4.32 5.28
CA THR A 62 -2.76 -4.15 6.65
C THR A 62 -4.28 -4.29 6.70
N LEU A 63 -4.77 -5.25 7.49
CA LEU A 63 -6.17 -5.34 7.86
C LEU A 63 -6.36 -4.53 9.15
N VAL A 64 -7.22 -3.52 9.10
CA VAL A 64 -7.57 -2.67 10.24
C VAL A 64 -9.01 -2.96 10.63
N ALA A 65 -9.23 -3.22 11.92
CA ALA A 65 -10.53 -3.36 12.54
C ALA A 65 -10.69 -2.26 13.60
N MET A 66 -11.80 -1.53 13.51
CA MET A 66 -12.19 -0.48 14.44
C MET A 66 -13.48 -0.93 15.14
N PRO A 67 -13.39 -1.44 16.38
CA PRO A 67 -14.56 -1.81 17.14
C PRO A 67 -15.49 -0.64 17.39
N LYS A 68 -16.79 -0.91 17.53
CA LYS A 68 -17.79 0.13 17.83
C LYS A 68 -17.51 0.83 19.17
N ASP A 69 -17.02 0.08 20.15
CA ASP A 69 -16.72 0.57 21.50
C ASP A 69 -15.38 1.33 21.57
N GLY A 70 -14.73 1.52 20.43
CA GLY A 70 -13.45 2.20 20.30
C GLY A 70 -12.27 1.24 20.21
N GLY A 71 -11.09 1.83 20.00
CA GLY A 71 -9.87 1.09 19.73
C GLY A 71 -9.59 0.89 18.24
N ARG A 72 -8.39 0.40 17.96
CA ARG A 72 -7.91 0.08 16.62
C ARG A 72 -7.03 -1.16 16.72
N HIS A 73 -7.44 -2.22 16.03
CA HIS A 73 -6.69 -3.46 15.93
C HIS A 73 -6.19 -3.57 14.50
N GLU A 74 -4.91 -3.87 14.33
CA GLU A 74 -4.35 -4.05 13.01
C GLU A 74 -3.44 -5.28 12.92
N ARG A 75 -3.45 -5.90 11.75
CA ARG A 75 -2.54 -6.97 11.37
C ARG A 75 -1.92 -6.61 10.03
N LYS A 76 -0.61 -6.38 10.04
CA LYS A 76 0.19 -6.13 8.85
C LYS A 76 0.90 -7.41 8.45
N VAL A 77 0.86 -7.72 7.16
CA VAL A 77 1.54 -8.86 6.55
C VAL A 77 2.27 -8.42 5.29
N VAL A 78 3.37 -9.10 4.99
CA VAL A 78 4.17 -8.85 3.79
C VAL A 78 3.62 -9.70 2.66
N LEU A 79 3.47 -9.11 1.47
CA LEU A 79 2.97 -9.84 0.31
C LEU A 79 4.11 -10.49 -0.47
N GLU A 80 3.82 -11.65 -1.05
CA GLU A 80 4.73 -12.42 -1.89
C GLU A 80 4.52 -12.07 -3.36
N GLU A 81 5.61 -11.89 -4.10
CA GLU A 81 5.56 -11.69 -5.55
C GLU A 81 5.05 -12.96 -6.24
N VAL A 82 4.03 -12.82 -7.08
CA VAL A 82 3.52 -13.92 -7.90
C VAL A 82 4.48 -14.15 -9.06
N ARG A 83 5.02 -15.37 -9.12
CA ARG A 83 5.93 -15.83 -10.19
C ARG A 83 5.33 -16.93 -11.07
N ASP A 84 4.10 -17.35 -10.78
CA ASP A 84 3.41 -18.39 -11.54
C ASP A 84 3.04 -17.87 -12.94
N ALA A 85 3.54 -18.54 -13.98
CA ALA A 85 3.38 -18.10 -15.36
C ALA A 85 1.91 -18.13 -15.83
N VAL A 86 1.10 -19.07 -15.32
CA VAL A 86 -0.31 -19.21 -15.70
C VAL A 86 -1.13 -18.06 -15.10
N GLU A 87 -0.83 -17.69 -13.86
CA GLU A 87 -1.47 -16.56 -13.20
C GLU A 87 -1.06 -15.23 -13.84
N LEU A 88 0.23 -15.06 -14.15
CA LEU A 88 0.74 -13.87 -14.84
C LEU A 88 0.19 -13.73 -16.26
N ALA A 89 -0.03 -14.83 -16.98
CA ALA A 89 -0.64 -14.82 -18.32
C ALA A 89 -2.10 -14.32 -18.32
N LYS A 90 -2.79 -14.36 -17.17
CA LYS A 90 -4.15 -13.85 -16.99
C LYS A 90 -4.19 -12.37 -16.63
N LEU A 91 -3.04 -11.74 -16.41
CA LEU A 91 -3.01 -10.31 -16.15
C LEU A 91 -3.56 -9.57 -17.36
N PRO A 92 -4.50 -8.62 -17.16
CA PRO A 92 -4.84 -7.70 -18.23
C PRO A 92 -3.56 -7.01 -18.70
N THR A 93 -3.50 -6.61 -19.96
CA THR A 93 -2.40 -5.83 -20.55
C THR A 93 -2.34 -4.42 -19.93
N MET A 94 -2.19 -4.33 -18.62
CA MET A 94 -1.92 -3.11 -17.86
C MET A 94 -0.43 -2.74 -17.91
N ALA A 95 0.36 -3.51 -18.67
CA ALA A 95 1.70 -3.13 -19.09
C ALA A 95 1.59 -1.99 -20.12
N ALA A 96 1.45 -0.75 -19.62
CA ALA A 96 1.71 0.41 -20.46
C ALA A 96 3.20 0.43 -20.85
N PRO A 97 3.56 0.90 -22.06
CA PRO A 97 4.95 1.06 -22.45
C PRO A 97 5.74 1.85 -21.39
N GLY A 98 6.93 1.36 -21.03
CA GLY A 98 7.77 1.98 -20.01
C GLY A 98 7.32 1.77 -18.56
N ARG A 99 6.29 0.93 -18.32
CA ARG A 99 5.86 0.55 -16.97
C ARG A 99 6.06 -0.94 -16.73
N ARG A 100 6.42 -1.28 -15.49
CA ARG A 100 6.49 -2.64 -14.96
C ARG A 100 5.31 -2.85 -14.01
N PHE A 101 4.51 -3.85 -14.29
CA PHE A 101 3.45 -4.31 -13.39
C PHE A 101 3.92 -5.55 -12.63
N THR A 102 3.93 -5.47 -11.30
CA THR A 102 4.33 -6.58 -10.42
C THR A 102 3.12 -7.02 -9.61
N LEU A 103 2.85 -8.32 -9.61
CA LEU A 103 1.71 -8.92 -8.93
C LEU A 103 2.14 -9.51 -7.59
N PHE A 104 1.30 -9.32 -6.57
CA PHE A 104 1.53 -9.79 -5.22
C PHE A 104 0.32 -10.52 -4.66
N LYS A 105 0.57 -11.51 -3.80
CA LYS A 105 -0.45 -12.28 -3.09
C LYS A 105 -0.09 -12.46 -1.62
N LEU A 106 -1.07 -12.84 -0.81
CA LEU A 106 -0.82 -13.35 0.54
C LEU A 106 -0.21 -14.75 0.43
N SER A 107 0.75 -15.05 1.32
CA SER A 107 1.14 -16.45 1.55
C SER A 107 -0.06 -17.22 2.11
N ALA A 108 -0.10 -18.53 1.96
CA ALA A 108 -1.19 -19.35 2.52
C ALA A 108 -1.28 -19.19 4.06
N ALA A 109 -0.13 -19.10 4.73
CA ALA A 109 -0.08 -18.88 6.17
C ALA A 109 -0.60 -17.50 6.57
N ASP A 110 -0.28 -16.46 5.80
CA ASP A 110 -0.69 -15.08 6.07
C ASP A 110 -2.19 -14.89 5.80
N ALA A 111 -2.71 -15.52 4.74
CA ALA A 111 -4.15 -15.58 4.48
C ALA A 111 -4.91 -16.23 5.63
N ALA A 112 -4.40 -17.35 6.17
CA ALA A 112 -5.00 -18.00 7.34
C ALA A 112 -4.94 -17.14 8.60
N ARG A 113 -3.80 -16.49 8.87
CA ARG A 113 -3.65 -15.60 10.05
C ARG A 113 -4.58 -14.38 9.97
N LEU A 114 -4.68 -13.75 8.80
CA LEU A 114 -5.61 -12.63 8.60
C LEU A 114 -7.07 -13.10 8.63
N GLY A 115 -7.37 -14.30 8.12
CA GLY A 115 -8.69 -14.92 8.23
C GLY A 115 -9.11 -15.10 9.69
N ALA A 116 -8.24 -15.67 10.52
CA ALA A 116 -8.50 -15.81 11.96
C ALA A 116 -8.73 -14.45 12.65
N PHE A 117 -7.91 -13.45 12.33
CA PHE A 117 -8.10 -12.09 12.84
C PHE A 117 -9.43 -11.46 12.38
N ARG A 118 -9.84 -11.71 11.14
CA ARG A 118 -11.14 -11.26 10.64
C ARG A 118 -12.29 -11.91 11.41
N GLU A 119 -12.25 -13.22 11.60
CA GLU A 119 -13.28 -13.93 12.37
C GLU A 119 -13.37 -13.38 13.80
N GLU A 120 -12.23 -13.19 14.48
CA GLU A 120 -12.18 -12.59 15.83
C GLU A 120 -12.84 -11.20 15.88
N MET A 121 -12.55 -10.35 14.89
CA MET A 121 -12.97 -8.95 14.90
C MET A 121 -14.35 -8.69 14.30
N PHE A 122 -14.90 -9.58 13.48
CA PHE A 122 -16.12 -9.31 12.71
C PHE A 122 -17.21 -10.38 12.83
N ALA A 123 -16.89 -11.58 13.30
CA ALA A 123 -17.90 -12.62 13.50
C ALA A 123 -18.69 -12.39 14.80
N GLY A 124 -19.98 -12.74 14.76
CA GLY A 124 -20.87 -12.71 15.92
C GLY A 124 -21.60 -11.37 16.15
N PRO A 125 -22.74 -11.39 16.88
CA PRO A 125 -23.60 -10.21 17.08
C PRO A 125 -22.89 -9.03 17.74
N GLN A 126 -21.99 -9.30 18.69
CA GLN A 126 -21.22 -8.32 19.45
C GLN A 126 -20.27 -7.50 18.56
N ASN A 127 -19.83 -8.06 17.43
CA ASN A 127 -18.89 -7.43 16.50
C ASN A 127 -19.58 -6.80 15.28
N SER A 128 -20.92 -6.85 15.21
CA SER A 128 -21.69 -6.37 14.05
C SER A 128 -21.43 -4.90 13.70
N GLY A 129 -21.17 -4.06 14.71
CA GLY A 129 -20.85 -2.63 14.57
C GLY A 129 -19.40 -2.31 14.21
N ASN A 130 -18.52 -3.31 14.12
CA ASN A 130 -17.10 -3.09 13.85
C ASN A 130 -16.89 -2.69 12.39
N ARG A 131 -16.05 -1.68 12.17
CA ARG A 131 -15.66 -1.19 10.84
C ARG A 131 -14.33 -1.79 10.44
N GLY A 132 -14.23 -2.26 9.20
CA GLY A 132 -13.00 -2.79 8.63
C GLY A 132 -12.44 -1.88 7.55
N SER A 133 -11.11 -1.84 7.41
CA SER A 133 -10.46 -1.34 6.20
C SER A 133 -9.23 -2.19 5.82
N LEU A 134 -8.90 -2.20 4.53
CA LEU A 134 -7.66 -2.76 4.01
C LEU A 134 -6.78 -1.61 3.54
N ALA A 135 -5.51 -1.63 3.92
CA ALA A 135 -4.51 -0.70 3.43
C ALA A 135 -3.40 -1.46 2.72
N LEU A 136 -3.10 -1.05 1.48
CA LEU A 136 -1.96 -1.54 0.72
C LEU A 136 -0.84 -0.52 0.82
N ALA A 137 0.37 -0.96 1.17
CA ALA A 137 1.56 -0.13 1.19
C ALA A 137 2.66 -0.76 0.34
N ALA A 138 3.33 0.05 -0.47
CA ALA A 138 4.54 -0.30 -1.19
C ALA A 138 5.64 0.69 -0.78
N ASP A 139 6.40 0.33 0.26
CA ASP A 139 7.30 1.22 1.00
C ASP A 139 8.77 1.03 0.66
N LYS A 140 9.12 -0.04 -0.06
CA LYS A 140 10.51 -0.30 -0.48
C LYS A 140 10.57 -0.62 -1.97
N ALA A 141 11.43 0.12 -2.66
CA ALA A 141 11.72 -0.07 -4.06
C ALA A 141 13.23 0.07 -4.30
N CYS A 142 13.69 -0.46 -5.42
CA CYS A 142 15.06 -0.34 -5.90
C CYS A 142 15.07 0.09 -7.36
N ARG A 143 16.21 0.63 -7.82
CA ARG A 143 16.43 1.10 -9.19
C ARG A 143 17.31 0.14 -9.98
N LEU A 144 17.02 0.02 -11.27
CA LEU A 144 17.81 -0.74 -12.26
C LEU A 144 18.73 0.16 -13.09
N GLY A 145 18.60 1.47 -12.95
CA GLY A 145 19.41 2.47 -13.65
C GLY A 145 19.52 3.77 -12.85
N GLU A 146 20.07 4.79 -13.48
CA GLU A 146 20.22 6.11 -12.86
C GLU A 146 18.90 6.86 -12.72
N LEU A 147 18.72 7.56 -11.59
CA LEU A 147 17.52 8.35 -11.34
C LEU A 147 17.54 9.61 -12.21
N THR A 148 16.72 9.63 -13.27
CA THR A 148 16.73 10.66 -14.32
C THR A 148 16.14 12.02 -13.91
N GLY A 149 15.96 12.30 -12.61
CA GLY A 149 15.33 13.53 -12.14
C GLY A 149 13.79 13.60 -12.32
N LYS A 150 13.20 12.68 -13.09
CA LYS A 150 11.76 12.62 -13.39
C LYS A 150 10.93 12.14 -12.19
N PRO A 151 9.61 12.44 -12.15
CA PRO A 151 8.67 11.87 -11.19
C PRO A 151 8.66 10.34 -11.26
N ILE A 152 8.55 9.68 -10.10
CA ILE A 152 8.48 8.23 -10.00
C ILE A 152 7.03 7.85 -9.68
N ALA A 153 6.20 7.81 -10.72
CA ALA A 153 4.77 7.60 -10.61
C ALA A 153 4.41 6.14 -10.33
N MET A 154 3.95 5.85 -9.11
CA MET A 154 3.47 4.55 -8.67
C MET A 154 1.93 4.48 -8.73
N SER A 155 1.41 3.42 -9.32
CA SER A 155 -0.03 3.10 -9.27
C SER A 155 -0.24 1.76 -8.56
N GLY A 156 -1.23 1.71 -7.66
CA GLY A 156 -1.59 0.53 -6.88
C GLY A 156 -2.96 0.00 -7.26
N TYR A 157 -3.10 -1.31 -7.37
CA TYR A 157 -4.31 -2.02 -7.80
C TYR A 157 -4.66 -3.10 -6.79
N LEU A 158 -5.96 -3.39 -6.66
CA LEU A 158 -6.47 -4.46 -5.81
C LEU A 158 -7.51 -5.26 -6.57
N ARG A 159 -7.37 -6.58 -6.54
CA ARG A 159 -8.37 -7.54 -6.98
C ARG A 159 -8.78 -8.39 -5.77
N THR A 160 -10.09 -8.54 -5.57
CA THR A 160 -10.67 -9.39 -4.53
C THR A 160 -11.70 -10.34 -5.13
N SER A 161 -12.23 -11.23 -4.31
CA SER A 161 -13.33 -12.15 -4.66
C SER A 161 -14.58 -11.43 -5.18
N GLU A 162 -14.86 -10.22 -4.71
CA GLU A 162 -16.04 -9.42 -5.04
C GLU A 162 -15.83 -8.59 -6.29
N THR A 163 -14.61 -8.09 -6.52
CA THR A 163 -14.31 -7.27 -7.70
C THR A 163 -14.03 -8.12 -8.93
N GLN A 164 -13.41 -9.30 -8.76
CA GLN A 164 -12.92 -10.21 -9.80
C GLN A 164 -12.00 -9.58 -10.86
N ASP A 165 -11.73 -8.28 -10.74
CA ASP A 165 -10.96 -7.41 -11.63
C ASP A 165 -10.01 -6.54 -10.80
N TYR A 166 -8.94 -6.06 -11.44
CA TYR A 166 -7.95 -5.17 -10.81
C TYR A 166 -8.47 -3.74 -10.74
N VAL A 167 -8.92 -3.34 -9.56
CA VAL A 167 -9.43 -2.00 -9.29
C VAL A 167 -8.29 -1.09 -8.88
N LEU A 168 -8.16 0.05 -9.54
CA LEU A 168 -7.15 1.06 -9.22
C LEU A 168 -7.45 1.67 -7.84
N LEU A 169 -6.56 1.45 -6.88
CA LEU A 169 -6.60 2.03 -5.54
C LEU A 169 -5.98 3.42 -5.51
N MET A 170 -4.86 3.57 -6.21
CA MET A 170 -4.04 4.76 -6.20
C MET A 170 -3.42 4.94 -7.57
N ARG A 171 -3.53 6.14 -8.14
CA ARG A 171 -3.01 6.51 -9.45
C ARG A 171 -1.84 7.47 -9.31
N ASP A 172 -0.75 7.16 -10.00
CA ASP A 172 0.39 8.05 -10.27
C ASP A 172 0.92 8.82 -9.05
N PHE A 173 0.97 8.14 -7.91
CA PHE A 173 1.56 8.66 -6.68
C PHE A 173 3.07 8.78 -6.84
N ASP A 174 3.60 10.00 -6.71
CA ASP A 174 5.02 10.26 -6.91
C ASP A 174 5.84 9.85 -5.68
N LEU A 175 6.63 8.77 -5.82
CA LEU A 175 7.50 8.28 -4.75
C LEU A 175 8.57 9.30 -4.37
N ARG A 176 9.02 10.15 -5.30
CA ARG A 176 10.00 11.20 -4.99
C ARG A 176 9.43 12.20 -4.00
N GLU A 177 8.20 12.64 -4.24
CA GLU A 177 7.51 13.58 -3.37
C GLU A 177 7.20 12.93 -2.02
N ALA A 178 6.80 11.67 -2.02
CA ALA A 178 6.59 10.90 -0.79
C ALA A 178 7.85 10.82 0.10
N VAL A 179 9.01 10.52 -0.49
CA VAL A 179 10.29 10.49 0.25
C VAL A 179 10.60 11.86 0.85
N ARG A 180 10.45 12.94 0.08
CA ARG A 180 10.68 14.31 0.56
C ARG A 180 9.75 14.72 1.71
N GLN A 181 8.49 14.26 1.66
CA GLN A 181 7.52 14.53 2.72
C GLN A 181 7.81 13.75 4.00
N ILE A 182 8.37 12.54 3.89
CA ILE A 182 8.76 11.72 5.05
C ILE A 182 10.00 12.30 5.72
N ASP A 183 11.05 12.56 4.94
CA ASP A 183 12.26 13.22 5.41
C ASP A 183 12.89 14.02 4.26
N PRO A 184 12.83 15.36 4.29
CA PRO A 184 13.37 16.19 3.23
C PRO A 184 14.90 16.13 3.10
N LYS A 185 15.59 15.53 4.09
CA LYS A 185 17.04 15.36 4.09
C LYS A 185 17.50 14.03 3.48
N ILE A 186 16.60 13.07 3.30
CA ILE A 186 16.96 11.79 2.68
C ILE A 186 17.20 12.02 1.19
N ASP A 187 18.39 11.63 0.73
CA ASP A 187 18.68 11.58 -0.68
C ASP A 187 17.88 10.46 -1.37
N LEU A 188 17.33 10.76 -2.55
CA LEU A 188 16.46 9.83 -3.27
C LEU A 188 17.20 8.55 -3.67
N ALA A 189 18.50 8.62 -3.98
CA ALA A 189 19.29 7.43 -4.29
C ALA A 189 19.52 6.54 -3.06
N THR A 190 19.47 7.11 -1.85
CA THR A 190 19.47 6.33 -0.60
C THR A 190 18.11 5.69 -0.33
N ALA A 191 17.01 6.39 -0.62
CA ALA A 191 15.66 5.86 -0.45
C ALA A 191 15.31 4.78 -1.49
N ILE A 192 15.88 4.88 -2.69
CA ILE A 192 15.69 3.94 -3.80
C ILE A 192 17.07 3.46 -4.28
N PRO A 193 17.70 2.53 -3.54
CA PRO A 193 19.03 2.02 -3.87
C PRO A 193 19.01 1.16 -5.14
N PRO A 194 20.16 0.90 -5.77
CA PRO A 194 20.29 -0.11 -6.82
C PRO A 194 19.75 -1.47 -6.39
N CYS A 195 19.10 -2.21 -7.29
CA CYS A 195 18.52 -3.52 -6.96
C CYS A 195 19.57 -4.61 -6.63
N ASP A 196 20.82 -4.41 -7.05
CA ASP A 196 21.93 -5.33 -6.79
C ASP A 196 22.66 -5.03 -5.46
N GLU A 197 22.33 -3.91 -4.80
CA GLU A 197 22.84 -3.63 -3.47
C GLU A 197 21.97 -4.31 -2.40
N PRO A 198 22.57 -5.08 -1.46
CA PRO A 198 21.81 -5.62 -0.34
C PRO A 198 21.21 -4.46 0.47
N PRO A 199 19.95 -4.55 0.91
CA PRO A 199 19.34 -3.49 1.70
C PRO A 199 20.20 -3.25 2.94
N LEU A 200 20.57 -1.98 3.19
CA LEU A 200 21.30 -1.53 4.37
C LEU A 200 20.52 -1.96 5.64
N ALA A 201 20.81 -3.17 6.11
CA ALA A 201 20.41 -3.64 7.40
C ALA A 201 21.03 -2.67 8.40
N LYS A 202 20.18 -1.97 9.15
CA LYS A 202 20.61 -1.12 10.27
C LYS A 202 21.63 -1.92 11.06
N LEU A 203 22.86 -1.41 11.14
CA LEU A 203 23.93 -1.90 12.00
C LEU A 203 23.38 -1.91 13.43
N SER A 204 22.79 -3.03 13.83
CA SER A 204 22.42 -3.28 15.22
C SER A 204 23.74 -3.40 15.97
N GLY A 205 24.05 -2.36 16.74
CA GLY A 205 25.28 -2.26 17.50
C GLY A 205 25.48 -3.47 18.38
N SER A 206 26.46 -4.28 18.03
CA SER A 206 27.09 -5.21 18.95
C SER A 206 27.75 -4.40 20.08
N ARG A 207 27.26 -4.59 21.30
CA ARG A 207 28.10 -4.56 22.49
C ARG A 207 27.80 -5.82 23.30
N ALA A 208 28.49 -6.89 22.93
CA ALA A 208 28.92 -7.87 23.91
C ALA A 208 30.28 -7.43 24.45
N ALA A 209 30.40 -7.32 25.77
CA ALA A 209 31.66 -7.41 26.52
C ALA A 209 31.35 -7.29 28.03
N PRO A 210 32.24 -7.81 28.90
CA PRO A 210 32.80 -9.15 28.95
C PRO A 210 32.25 -9.96 30.13
#